data_AF-A0A7X8C460-F1
#
_entry.id   AF-A0A7X8C460-F1
#
_cell.length_a   1.000
_cell.length_b   1.000
_cell.length_c   1.000
_cell.angle_alpha   90.00
_cell.angle_beta   90.00
_cell.angle_gamma   90.00
#
_symmetry.space_group_name_H-M   'P 1'
#
loop_
_entity.id
_entity.type
_entity.pdbx_description
1 polymer ?
#
loop_
_entity_poly.entity_id
_entity_poly.type
_entity_poly.pdbx_seq_one_letter_code
_entity_poly.pdbx_strand_id
1 'polypeptide(L)'
;RVNNIGEIYLSDSEIEVRYVFVNNLVGTELEFDVIVEQYLEVFDTNHRLDESEHIQEWFHISCSGDIEREFEDFTIHNIEKYYEKEKNKNPLSDSLVPIIYKRDLEQIARNFLEKHYPEALSKPIPIDTKELANRMGLSVEMREITEDLSVFGQIFFRDSNSEFYDSDKGVYYSEDVSAKTIFVDPKAFFLRNLGSVNNTIIHECVHWELHRLAFELERLYNDELTAISCKVIGGIAESDVDSANWMEWQANALTPRIQMPLAMFKTKAFELIKHYREKLNTAETIDVLEIVVDELATHFVVSREAAKIRLIDVGYEEAIGVYNYINGKYVPPYKVKEGILNRNQTFSVDYKSLVIESLHNPNLKELIDNGTYLYVDSHLCLNSPKYIEYDIFGKPYLTRYAKLNMEECCIIFTLTLDFKNRYGKQYYTECVLFKNAEGLSFRVVFDGDENISSQEKAALIIQYNKEVNDILKRLPNHFPEALKALMKWKDLKNEELAEKCLLSSKTIQRMRNEEG
;
A
#
# COMPACT_ATOMS: atom_id res chain seq x y z
N ARG A 1 30.52 28.32 -47.95
CA ARG A 1 30.26 28.68 -46.52
C ARG A 1 29.71 30.09 -46.55
N VAL A 2 28.48 30.29 -46.08
CA VAL A 2 27.78 31.57 -46.27
C VAL A 2 28.49 32.66 -45.47
N ASN A 3 28.87 33.76 -46.14
CA ASN A 3 29.60 34.85 -45.49
C ASN A 3 28.69 36.02 -45.10
N ASN A 4 27.60 36.24 -45.86
CA ASN A 4 26.57 37.24 -45.57
C ASN A 4 25.17 36.66 -45.83
N ILE A 5 24.36 36.53 -44.77
CA ILE A 5 23.01 35.97 -44.84
C ILE A 5 22.10 36.92 -45.64
N GLY A 6 21.55 36.44 -46.76
CA GLY A 6 20.62 37.19 -47.59
C GLY A 6 19.18 36.73 -47.44
N GLU A 7 18.93 35.47 -47.78
CA GLU A 7 17.60 34.86 -47.75
C GLU A 7 17.65 33.55 -46.97
N ILE A 8 16.58 33.27 -46.22
CA ILE A 8 16.42 32.03 -45.45
C ILE A 8 15.12 31.39 -45.92
N TYR A 9 15.21 30.15 -46.38
CA TYR A 9 14.06 29.34 -46.78
C TYR A 9 13.94 28.14 -45.84
N LEU A 10 12.70 27.72 -45.60
CA LEU A 10 12.45 26.39 -45.07
C LEU A 10 12.83 25.42 -46.19
N SER A 11 13.71 24.46 -45.90
CA SER A 11 13.98 23.40 -46.89
C SER A 11 12.71 22.56 -47.09
N ASP A 12 12.58 21.94 -48.27
CA ASP A 12 11.49 21.01 -48.61
C ASP A 12 11.54 19.69 -47.81
N SER A 13 12.40 19.60 -46.78
CA SER A 13 12.48 18.43 -45.90
C SER A 13 11.30 18.39 -44.92
N GLU A 14 10.84 17.17 -44.59
CA GLU A 14 9.78 16.95 -43.62
C GLU A 14 10.16 17.51 -42.24
N ILE A 15 9.26 18.28 -41.64
CA ILE A 15 9.38 18.77 -40.27
C ILE A 15 9.37 17.56 -39.34
N GLU A 16 10.46 17.34 -38.60
CA GLU A 16 10.56 16.22 -37.66
C GLU A 16 10.11 16.66 -36.26
N VAL A 17 9.03 16.08 -35.75
CA VAL A 17 8.59 16.32 -34.37
C VAL A 17 9.51 15.55 -33.42
N ARG A 18 10.22 16.28 -32.55
CA ARG A 18 11.16 15.70 -31.57
C ARG A 18 10.49 15.39 -30.24
N TYR A 19 9.71 16.34 -29.72
CA TYR A 19 9.02 16.19 -28.44
C TYR A 19 7.65 16.85 -28.50
N VAL A 20 6.68 16.25 -27.81
CA VAL A 20 5.38 16.88 -27.53
C VAL A 20 5.20 16.91 -26.03
N PHE A 21 4.92 18.08 -25.51
CA PHE A 21 4.69 18.30 -24.09
C PHE A 21 3.26 18.75 -23.90
N VAL A 22 2.43 17.90 -23.28
CA VAL A 22 1.02 18.21 -23.07
C VAL A 22 0.81 18.67 -21.63
N ASN A 23 0.11 19.80 -21.50
CA ASN A 23 -0.36 20.38 -20.26
C ASN A 23 -1.88 20.35 -20.24
N ASN A 24 -2.44 19.89 -19.12
CA ASN A 24 -3.89 19.90 -18.91
C ASN A 24 -4.41 21.33 -18.64
N LEU A 25 -5.46 21.75 -19.36
CA LEU A 25 -6.25 22.94 -19.04
C LEU A 25 -7.53 22.54 -18.28
N VAL A 26 -8.60 23.34 -18.36
CA VAL A 26 -9.88 23.05 -17.70
C VAL A 26 -10.72 22.16 -18.61
N GLY A 27 -11.16 21.01 -18.10
CA GLY A 27 -12.06 20.12 -18.84
C GLY A 27 -11.31 19.24 -19.83
N THR A 28 -11.59 19.42 -21.12
CA THR A 28 -11.01 18.63 -22.22
C THR A 28 -10.15 19.46 -23.17
N GLU A 29 -9.99 20.75 -22.87
CA GLU A 29 -9.04 21.62 -23.56
C GLU A 29 -7.60 21.24 -23.17
N LEU A 30 -6.73 21.23 -24.16
CA LEU A 30 -5.32 20.90 -24.01
C LEU A 30 -4.47 22.08 -24.49
N GLU A 31 -3.42 22.37 -23.73
CA GLU A 31 -2.29 23.18 -24.21
C GLU A 31 -1.13 22.24 -24.43
N PHE A 32 -0.49 22.30 -25.60
CA PHE A 32 0.66 21.46 -25.86
C PHE A 32 1.74 22.19 -26.62
N ASP A 33 2.97 21.98 -26.18
CA ASP A 33 4.17 22.51 -26.80
C ASP A 33 4.79 21.43 -27.69
N VAL A 34 4.88 21.70 -28.98
CA VAL A 34 5.50 20.82 -29.98
C VAL A 34 6.89 21.34 -30.29
N ILE A 35 7.91 20.54 -29.98
CA ILE A 35 9.29 20.81 -30.35
C ILE A 35 9.55 20.14 -31.68
N VAL A 36 9.80 20.94 -32.71
CA VAL A 36 10.12 20.46 -34.05
C VAL A 36 11.56 20.79 -34.40
N GLU A 37 12.16 19.90 -35.16
CA GLU A 37 13.43 20.14 -35.80
C GLU A 37 13.22 20.38 -37.29
N GLN A 38 13.83 21.43 -37.81
CA GLN A 38 13.74 21.79 -39.21
C GLN A 38 15.10 22.22 -39.77
N TYR A 39 15.35 21.82 -41.02
CA TYR A 39 16.48 22.30 -41.79
C TYR A 39 16.12 23.59 -42.52
N LEU A 40 16.89 24.63 -42.25
CA LEU A 40 16.83 25.93 -42.93
C LEU A 40 17.88 25.96 -44.03
N GLU A 41 17.49 26.38 -45.24
CA GLU A 41 18.42 26.71 -46.32
C GLU A 41 18.74 28.20 -46.28
N VAL A 42 20.01 28.51 -46.07
CA VAL A 42 20.50 29.89 -46.01
C VAL A 42 21.30 30.21 -47.25
N PHE A 43 20.93 31.27 -47.94
CA PHE A 43 21.59 31.75 -49.16
C PHE A 43 22.43 33.00 -48.88
N ASP A 44 23.58 33.10 -49.55
CA ASP A 44 24.40 34.30 -49.50
C ASP A 44 23.78 35.44 -50.34
N THR A 45 23.80 36.66 -49.80
CA THR A 45 23.38 37.91 -50.49
C THR A 45 23.97 38.11 -51.89
N ASN A 46 25.13 37.52 -52.20
CA ASN A 46 25.72 37.59 -53.53
C ASN A 46 25.29 36.39 -54.40
N HIS A 47 24.24 36.57 -55.22
CA HIS A 47 23.72 35.60 -56.23
C HIS A 47 24.71 35.18 -57.35
N ARG A 48 26.02 35.28 -57.13
CA ARG A 48 27.05 34.88 -58.12
C ARG A 48 27.59 33.48 -57.90
N LEU A 49 27.28 32.81 -56.78
CA LEU A 49 27.91 31.53 -56.41
C LEU A 49 26.96 30.37 -56.10
N ASP A 50 25.62 30.57 -56.06
CA ASP A 50 24.64 29.51 -55.71
C ASP A 50 25.05 28.63 -54.51
N GLU A 51 25.79 29.17 -53.54
CA GLU A 51 26.18 28.45 -52.33
C GLU A 51 25.07 28.59 -51.30
N SER A 52 24.36 27.50 -51.01
CA SER A 52 23.46 27.36 -49.86
C SER A 52 24.14 26.61 -48.71
N GLU A 53 23.75 26.92 -47.49
CA GLU A 53 24.14 26.19 -46.28
C GLU A 53 22.87 25.70 -45.57
N HIS A 54 22.86 24.42 -45.20
CA HIS A 54 21.78 23.84 -44.41
C HIS A 54 22.10 24.00 -42.93
N ILE A 55 21.24 24.70 -42.20
CA ILE A 55 21.34 24.86 -40.76
C ILE A 55 20.20 24.09 -40.11
N GLN A 56 20.53 23.27 -39.13
CA GLN A 56 19.56 22.52 -38.34
C GLN A 56 19.16 23.38 -37.14
N GLU A 57 17.86 23.68 -37.03
CA GLU A 57 17.33 24.53 -35.96
C GLU A 57 16.10 23.89 -35.31
N TRP A 58 15.93 24.17 -34.02
CA TRP A 58 14.83 23.64 -33.22
C TRP A 58 13.84 24.75 -32.94
N PHE A 59 12.56 24.48 -33.22
CA PHE A 59 11.47 25.41 -32.97
C PHE A 59 10.53 24.85 -31.92
N HIS A 60 10.01 25.76 -31.11
CA HIS A 60 9.02 25.54 -30.09
C HIS A 60 7.70 26.14 -30.58
N ILE A 61 6.70 25.29 -30.77
CA ILE A 61 5.38 25.67 -31.26
C ILE A 61 4.38 25.48 -30.11
N SER A 62 3.80 26.56 -29.61
CA SER A 62 2.73 26.50 -28.61
C SER A 62 1.38 26.35 -29.30
N CYS A 63 0.64 25.32 -28.93
CA CYS A 63 -0.64 24.95 -29.53
C CYS A 63 -1.72 24.78 -28.46
N SER A 64 -2.98 24.88 -28.87
CA SER A 64 -4.12 24.38 -28.09
C SER A 64 -5.18 23.77 -28.98
N GLY A 65 -6.06 22.97 -28.37
CA GLY A 65 -7.29 22.48 -28.98
C GLY A 65 -8.09 21.61 -28.01
N ASP A 66 -9.31 21.25 -28.39
CA ASP A 66 -10.21 20.41 -27.59
C ASP A 66 -10.25 18.99 -28.15
N ILE A 67 -9.92 18.02 -27.30
CA ILE A 67 -9.91 16.60 -27.70
C ILE A 67 -11.31 16.06 -27.96
N GLU A 68 -12.36 16.60 -27.30
CA GLU A 68 -13.75 16.19 -27.57
C GLU A 68 -14.25 16.66 -28.95
N ARG A 69 -13.55 17.62 -29.56
CA ARG A 69 -13.78 18.09 -30.93
C ARG A 69 -12.77 17.52 -31.92
N GLU A 70 -12.05 16.47 -31.54
CA GLU A 70 -11.04 15.84 -32.39
C GLU A 70 -9.99 16.85 -32.91
N PHE A 71 -9.70 17.88 -32.12
CA PHE A 71 -8.83 19.01 -32.48
C PHE A 71 -9.25 19.77 -33.76
N GLU A 72 -10.52 19.74 -34.17
CA GLU A 72 -11.04 20.61 -35.24
C GLU A 72 -10.84 22.10 -34.97
N ASP A 73 -10.68 22.48 -33.69
CA ASP A 73 -10.40 23.84 -33.22
C ASP A 73 -8.92 24.10 -32.89
N PHE A 74 -8.01 23.31 -33.48
CA PHE A 74 -6.58 23.47 -33.31
C PHE A 74 -6.10 24.88 -33.64
N THR A 75 -5.35 25.49 -32.71
CA THR A 75 -4.76 26.81 -32.87
C THR A 75 -3.29 26.83 -32.47
N ILE A 76 -2.45 27.46 -33.30
CA ILE A 76 -1.05 27.77 -32.99
C ILE A 76 -0.99 29.19 -32.43
N HIS A 77 -0.47 29.34 -31.21
CA HIS A 77 -0.36 30.62 -30.52
C HIS A 77 0.97 31.31 -30.77
N ASN A 78 2.06 30.54 -30.75
CA ASN A 78 3.41 31.08 -30.86
C ASN A 78 4.36 30.07 -31.52
N ILE A 79 5.35 30.58 -32.25
CA ILE A 79 6.47 29.82 -32.80
C ILE A 79 7.74 30.57 -32.44
N GLU A 80 8.59 29.97 -31.60
CA GLU A 80 9.85 30.56 -31.16
C GLU A 80 11.00 29.58 -31.31
N LYS A 81 12.24 30.07 -31.41
CA LYS A 81 13.41 29.17 -31.45
C LYS A 81 13.62 28.55 -30.06
N TYR A 82 13.86 27.24 -30.02
CA TYR A 82 13.99 26.49 -28.77
C TYR A 82 15.39 26.65 -28.18
N TYR A 83 15.48 27.12 -26.94
CA TYR A 83 16.75 27.36 -26.22
C TYR A 83 16.85 26.62 -24.89
N GLU A 84 16.04 25.56 -24.69
CA GLU A 84 15.80 24.86 -23.41
C GLU A 84 14.77 25.59 -22.51
N LYS A 85 13.66 24.91 -22.16
CA LYS A 85 12.51 25.49 -21.43
C LYS A 85 12.39 24.94 -20.00
N GLU A 86 11.70 25.69 -19.13
CA GLU A 86 11.33 25.28 -17.77
C GLU A 86 10.41 24.05 -17.74
N LYS A 87 10.42 23.32 -16.61
CA LYS A 87 9.57 22.14 -16.40
C LYS A 87 8.08 22.52 -16.37
N ASN A 88 7.27 21.76 -17.10
CA ASN A 88 5.81 21.84 -17.07
C ASN A 88 5.23 21.73 -15.66
N LYS A 89 4.18 22.52 -15.38
CA LYS A 89 3.51 22.56 -14.07
C LYS A 89 2.58 21.37 -13.84
N ASN A 90 1.83 20.96 -14.87
CA ASN A 90 0.86 19.86 -14.84
C ASN A 90 1.13 18.88 -16.00
N PRO A 91 2.26 18.16 -15.96
CA PRO A 91 2.61 17.25 -17.03
C PRO A 91 1.59 16.11 -17.15
N LEU A 92 1.32 15.72 -18.39
CA LEU A 92 0.61 14.49 -18.76
C LEU A 92 1.60 13.50 -19.38
N SER A 93 1.30 12.20 -19.33
CA SER A 93 2.00 11.19 -20.13
C SER A 93 1.56 11.21 -21.59
N ASP A 94 2.20 10.38 -22.42
CA ASP A 94 1.83 10.14 -23.81
C ASP A 94 0.36 9.68 -23.95
N SER A 95 -0.15 8.88 -23.01
CA SER A 95 -1.58 8.49 -22.93
C SER A 95 -2.48 9.52 -22.25
N LEU A 96 -2.04 10.77 -22.09
CA LEU A 96 -2.74 11.88 -21.42
C LEU A 96 -3.19 11.61 -19.96
N VAL A 97 -2.53 10.67 -19.27
CA VAL A 97 -2.74 10.44 -17.85
C VAL A 97 -1.91 11.44 -17.04
N PRO A 98 -2.46 12.12 -16.01
CA PRO A 98 -1.71 13.06 -15.18
C PRO A 98 -0.49 12.42 -14.51
N ILE A 99 0.67 13.08 -14.53
CA ILE A 99 1.86 12.57 -13.83
C ILE A 99 1.80 12.94 -12.34
N ILE A 100 1.32 12.01 -11.51
CA ILE A 100 1.18 12.20 -10.06
C ILE A 100 2.26 11.44 -9.30
N TYR A 101 3.03 12.14 -8.46
CA TYR A 101 3.95 11.51 -7.52
C TYR A 101 3.29 11.29 -6.16
N LYS A 102 3.76 10.26 -5.45
CA LYS A 102 3.27 9.89 -4.12
C LYS A 102 3.27 11.05 -3.11
N ARG A 103 4.29 11.91 -3.16
CA ARG A 103 4.42 13.08 -2.27
C ARG A 103 3.34 14.14 -2.49
N ASP A 104 2.70 14.15 -3.67
CA ASP A 104 1.73 15.15 -4.08
C ASP A 104 0.28 14.70 -3.80
N LEU A 105 0.06 13.42 -3.47
CA LEU A 105 -1.27 12.81 -3.26
C LEU A 105 -2.13 13.55 -2.24
N GLU A 106 -1.56 14.01 -1.12
CA GLU A 106 -2.32 14.75 -0.09
C GLU A 106 -2.76 16.13 -0.60
N GLN A 107 -1.90 16.81 -1.38
CA GLN A 107 -2.24 18.11 -1.96
C GLN A 107 -3.30 17.96 -3.05
N ILE A 108 -3.21 16.92 -3.87
CA ILE A 108 -4.19 16.64 -4.92
C ILE A 108 -5.55 16.27 -4.32
N ALA A 109 -5.59 15.40 -3.31
CA ALA A 109 -6.82 15.09 -2.60
C ALA A 109 -7.43 16.32 -1.92
N ARG A 110 -6.59 17.23 -1.38
CA ARG A 110 -7.04 18.51 -0.86
C ARG A 110 -7.66 19.39 -1.95
N ASN A 111 -6.98 19.57 -3.08
CA ASN A 111 -7.48 20.38 -4.20
C ASN A 111 -8.83 19.86 -4.72
N PHE A 112 -8.97 18.53 -4.83
CA PHE A 112 -10.22 17.87 -5.19
C PHE A 112 -11.35 18.28 -4.23
N LEU A 113 -11.10 18.23 -2.93
CA LEU A 113 -12.08 18.61 -1.91
C LEU A 113 -12.35 20.11 -1.88
N GLU A 114 -11.35 20.97 -2.12
CA GLU A 114 -11.56 22.43 -2.19
C GLU A 114 -12.55 22.79 -3.30
N LYS A 115 -12.51 22.06 -4.42
CA LYS A 115 -13.42 22.25 -5.56
C LYS A 115 -14.81 21.69 -5.30
N HIS A 116 -14.92 20.48 -4.74
CA HIS A 116 -16.17 19.72 -4.76
C HIS A 116 -16.84 19.55 -3.38
N TYR A 117 -16.09 19.63 -2.27
CA TYR A 117 -16.61 19.39 -0.92
C TYR A 117 -15.77 20.11 0.19
N PRO A 118 -15.68 21.46 0.15
CA PRO A 118 -14.75 22.22 0.99
C PRO A 118 -15.03 22.13 2.49
N GLU A 119 -16.27 21.84 2.90
CA GLU A 119 -16.64 21.69 4.30
C GLU A 119 -15.89 20.54 5.01
N ALA A 120 -15.53 19.47 4.28
CA ALA A 120 -14.75 18.34 4.81
C ALA A 120 -13.29 18.71 5.11
N LEU A 121 -12.81 19.88 4.67
CA LEU A 121 -11.48 20.39 5.01
C LEU A 121 -11.49 21.24 6.28
N SER A 122 -12.67 21.68 6.73
CA SER A 122 -12.83 22.57 7.88
C SER A 122 -13.24 21.82 9.15
N LYS A 123 -13.92 20.68 9.01
CA LYS A 123 -14.40 19.86 10.13
C LYS A 123 -14.20 18.37 9.83
N PRO A 124 -13.96 17.52 10.84
CA PRO A 124 -13.92 16.07 10.66
C PRO A 124 -15.33 15.54 10.50
N ILE A 125 -15.85 15.64 9.28
CA ILE A 125 -17.16 15.10 8.89
C ILE A 125 -16.98 13.97 7.86
N PRO A 126 -17.86 12.98 7.84
CA PRO A 126 -17.92 12.05 6.72
C PRO A 126 -18.29 12.78 5.44
N ILE A 127 -17.82 12.25 4.31
CA ILE A 127 -18.22 12.71 2.98
C ILE A 127 -19.47 11.96 2.58
N ASP A 128 -20.55 12.71 2.28
CA ASP A 128 -21.67 12.15 1.55
C ASP A 128 -21.26 11.98 0.09
N THR A 129 -21.03 10.74 -0.31
CA THR A 129 -20.47 10.38 -1.61
C THR A 129 -21.42 10.67 -2.76
N LYS A 130 -22.74 10.59 -2.52
CA LYS A 130 -23.75 10.93 -3.53
C LYS A 130 -23.83 12.43 -3.72
N GLU A 131 -23.79 13.19 -2.62
CA GLU A 131 -23.75 14.66 -2.70
C GLU A 131 -22.47 15.16 -3.38
N LEU A 132 -21.31 14.57 -3.06
CA LEU A 132 -20.06 14.86 -3.76
C LEU A 132 -20.18 14.62 -5.27
N ALA A 133 -20.68 13.45 -5.69
CA ALA A 133 -20.87 13.11 -7.09
C ALA A 133 -21.84 14.09 -7.78
N ASN A 134 -22.97 14.41 -7.12
CA ASN A 134 -23.95 15.38 -7.64
C ASN A 134 -23.33 16.76 -7.87
N ARG A 135 -22.47 17.24 -6.96
CA ARG A 135 -21.75 18.52 -7.11
C ARG A 135 -20.76 18.52 -8.27
N MET A 136 -20.23 17.36 -8.63
CA MET A 136 -19.40 17.16 -9.83
C MET A 136 -20.23 17.07 -11.11
N GLY A 137 -21.57 17.08 -11.01
CA GLY A 137 -22.49 16.89 -12.13
C GLY A 137 -22.62 15.42 -12.54
N LEU A 138 -22.32 14.49 -11.63
CA LEU A 138 -22.44 13.05 -11.83
C LEU A 138 -23.70 12.50 -11.17
N SER A 139 -24.25 11.43 -11.76
CA SER A 139 -25.32 10.64 -11.17
C SER A 139 -24.77 9.32 -10.63
N VAL A 140 -25.36 8.79 -9.56
CA VAL A 140 -24.96 7.50 -8.97
C VAL A 140 -26.13 6.54 -8.94
N GLU A 141 -25.97 5.39 -9.57
CA GLU A 141 -26.95 4.32 -9.61
C GLU A 141 -26.39 3.01 -9.03
N MET A 142 -27.26 2.28 -8.32
CA MET A 142 -26.93 0.94 -7.82
C MET A 142 -27.49 -0.09 -8.79
N ARG A 143 -26.63 -0.93 -9.35
CA ARG A 143 -26.99 -2.03 -10.26
C ARG A 143 -26.04 -3.19 -10.05
N GLU A 144 -26.54 -4.41 -10.20
CA GLU A 144 -25.68 -5.58 -10.31
C GLU A 144 -25.02 -5.56 -11.68
N ILE A 145 -23.69 -5.56 -11.72
CA ILE A 145 -22.96 -5.33 -12.97
C ILE A 145 -22.60 -6.66 -13.62
N THR A 146 -22.08 -7.60 -12.83
CA THR A 146 -21.60 -8.90 -13.32
C THR A 146 -22.02 -10.04 -12.40
N GLU A 147 -22.31 -11.20 -12.97
CA GLU A 147 -22.71 -12.41 -12.23
C GLU A 147 -21.66 -12.86 -11.21
N ASP A 148 -20.38 -12.80 -11.58
CA ASP A 148 -19.24 -13.20 -10.75
C ASP A 148 -18.76 -12.09 -9.80
N LEU A 149 -19.47 -10.95 -9.77
CA LEU A 149 -19.12 -9.75 -9.01
C LEU A 149 -17.72 -9.24 -9.35
N SER A 150 -17.31 -9.43 -10.62
CA SER A 150 -15.98 -9.05 -11.05
C SER A 150 -15.78 -7.56 -11.27
N VAL A 151 -16.87 -6.81 -11.47
CA VAL A 151 -16.87 -5.35 -11.61
C VAL A 151 -17.61 -4.74 -10.43
N PHE A 152 -16.95 -3.85 -9.67
CA PHE A 152 -17.55 -3.19 -8.51
C PHE A 152 -18.16 -1.84 -8.85
N GLY A 153 -17.55 -1.15 -9.82
CA GLY A 153 -17.86 0.22 -10.18
C GLY A 153 -17.58 0.46 -11.66
N GLN A 154 -18.37 1.33 -12.27
CA GLN A 154 -18.20 1.74 -13.65
C GLN A 154 -18.67 3.18 -13.84
N ILE A 155 -17.81 4.03 -14.41
CA ILE A 155 -18.14 5.40 -14.81
C ILE A 155 -18.32 5.47 -16.32
N PHE A 156 -19.46 6.00 -16.77
CA PHE A 156 -19.76 6.23 -18.17
C PHE A 156 -19.42 7.67 -18.57
N PHE A 157 -18.58 7.81 -19.60
CA PHE A 157 -18.16 9.12 -20.12
C PHE A 157 -19.01 9.59 -21.30
N ARG A 158 -19.64 8.66 -22.03
CA ARG A 158 -20.57 8.92 -23.14
C ARG A 158 -21.85 8.12 -22.94
N ASP A 159 -22.91 8.59 -23.62
CA ASP A 159 -24.15 7.83 -23.71
C ASP A 159 -23.87 6.49 -24.41
N SER A 160 -24.43 5.40 -23.90
CA SER A 160 -24.17 4.06 -24.43
C SER A 160 -25.33 3.11 -24.11
N ASN A 161 -25.30 1.93 -24.71
CA ASN A 161 -26.13 0.81 -24.29
C ASN A 161 -25.22 -0.20 -23.57
N SER A 162 -25.53 -0.53 -22.31
CA SER A 162 -24.69 -1.40 -21.48
C SER A 162 -25.48 -2.59 -20.96
N GLU A 163 -24.78 -3.73 -20.80
CA GLU A 163 -25.34 -4.92 -20.17
C GLU A 163 -25.13 -4.89 -18.65
N PHE A 164 -26.15 -5.30 -17.91
CA PHE A 164 -26.16 -5.46 -16.46
C PHE A 164 -26.71 -6.85 -16.11
N TYR A 165 -26.39 -7.34 -14.92
CA TYR A 165 -26.86 -8.64 -14.43
C TYR A 165 -28.10 -8.48 -13.55
N ASP A 166 -29.05 -9.40 -13.67
CA ASP A 166 -30.20 -9.51 -12.76
C ASP A 166 -30.11 -10.87 -12.06
N SER A 167 -29.61 -10.91 -10.83
CA SER A 167 -29.48 -12.17 -10.08
C SER A 167 -30.81 -12.78 -9.64
N ASP A 168 -31.91 -12.02 -9.59
CA ASP A 168 -33.23 -12.59 -9.30
C ASP A 168 -33.72 -13.45 -10.47
N LYS A 169 -33.33 -13.09 -11.70
CA LYS A 169 -33.65 -13.83 -12.92
C LYS A 169 -32.51 -14.71 -13.46
N GLY A 170 -31.28 -14.50 -12.98
CA GLY A 170 -30.09 -15.21 -13.46
C GLY A 170 -29.73 -14.90 -14.91
N VAL A 171 -30.00 -13.68 -15.39
CA VAL A 171 -29.77 -13.29 -16.79
C VAL A 171 -29.17 -11.90 -16.90
N TYR A 172 -28.46 -11.63 -17.99
CA TYR A 172 -28.06 -10.29 -18.38
C TYR A 172 -29.19 -9.58 -19.13
N TYR A 173 -29.26 -8.26 -18.98
CA TYR A 173 -30.17 -7.40 -19.72
C TYR A 173 -29.45 -6.10 -20.12
N SER A 174 -29.87 -5.51 -21.23
CA SER A 174 -29.28 -4.26 -21.73
C SER A 174 -30.15 -3.05 -21.37
N GLU A 175 -29.52 -1.94 -21.03
CA GLU A 175 -30.16 -0.67 -20.66
C GLU A 175 -29.40 0.50 -21.32
N ASP A 176 -30.14 1.52 -21.74
CA ASP A 176 -29.54 2.76 -22.21
C ASP A 176 -29.01 3.55 -21.01
N VAL A 177 -27.74 3.90 -21.06
CA VAL A 177 -27.00 4.56 -20.00
C VAL A 177 -26.57 5.94 -20.48
N SER A 178 -26.90 6.98 -19.69
CA SER A 178 -26.42 8.33 -19.96
C SER A 178 -24.98 8.53 -19.47
N ALA A 179 -24.23 9.36 -20.19
CA ALA A 179 -22.94 9.89 -19.76
C ALA A 179 -23.05 10.53 -18.37
N LYS A 180 -21.92 10.61 -17.66
CA LYS A 180 -21.82 11.15 -16.28
C LYS A 180 -22.57 10.30 -15.25
N THR A 181 -22.72 9.01 -15.50
CA THR A 181 -23.38 8.09 -14.58
C THR A 181 -22.38 7.09 -14.03
N ILE A 182 -22.30 7.00 -12.70
CA ILE A 182 -21.55 6.01 -11.94
C ILE A 182 -22.52 4.88 -11.59
N PHE A 183 -22.20 3.65 -12.01
CA PHE A 183 -22.85 2.44 -11.52
C PHE A 183 -21.98 1.79 -10.47
N VAL A 184 -22.61 1.37 -9.37
CA VAL A 184 -21.94 0.62 -8.30
C VAL A 184 -22.70 -0.65 -8.01
N ASP A 185 -21.96 -1.76 -7.93
CA ASP A 185 -22.50 -3.05 -7.56
C ASP A 185 -22.67 -3.16 -6.02
N PRO A 186 -23.93 -3.19 -5.51
CA PRO A 186 -24.15 -3.27 -4.07
C PRO A 186 -23.84 -4.65 -3.48
N LYS A 187 -23.77 -5.71 -4.30
CA LYS A 187 -23.49 -7.09 -3.87
C LYS A 187 -22.00 -7.39 -3.88
N ALA A 188 -21.22 -6.72 -4.72
CA ALA A 188 -19.78 -6.86 -4.75
C ALA A 188 -19.10 -6.39 -3.44
N PHE A 189 -19.80 -5.56 -2.65
CA PHE A 189 -19.42 -5.18 -1.27
C PHE A 189 -19.23 -6.38 -0.31
N PHE A 190 -20.10 -7.40 -0.40
CA PHE A 190 -20.13 -8.48 0.60
C PHE A 190 -18.86 -9.35 0.58
N LEU A 191 -18.07 -9.29 -0.48
CA LEU A 191 -16.93 -10.18 -0.70
C LEU A 191 -15.57 -9.59 -0.26
N ARG A 192 -15.42 -8.29 0.07
CA ARG A 192 -14.09 -7.72 0.37
C ARG A 192 -14.03 -6.66 1.49
N ASN A 193 -12.94 -6.72 2.26
CA ASN A 193 -12.62 -5.84 3.41
C ASN A 193 -12.28 -4.37 3.07
N LEU A 194 -12.11 -4.02 1.78
CA LEU A 194 -11.71 -2.67 1.32
C LEU A 194 -12.79 -1.96 0.49
N GLY A 195 -13.63 -2.72 -0.22
CA GLY A 195 -14.57 -2.19 -1.22
C GLY A 195 -15.90 -1.76 -0.63
N SER A 196 -15.92 -0.68 0.16
CA SER A 196 -17.19 -0.04 0.50
C SER A 196 -17.81 0.65 -0.71
N VAL A 197 -19.14 0.64 -0.85
CA VAL A 197 -19.87 1.40 -1.89
C VAL A 197 -19.38 2.86 -1.98
N ASN A 198 -19.13 3.49 -0.83
CA ASN A 198 -18.59 4.85 -0.76
C ASN A 198 -17.19 4.99 -1.36
N ASN A 199 -16.34 3.98 -1.18
CA ASN A 199 -14.99 3.96 -1.73
C ASN A 199 -15.06 3.88 -3.26
N THR A 200 -15.90 2.97 -3.79
CA THR A 200 -16.15 2.84 -5.23
C THR A 200 -16.65 4.15 -5.84
N ILE A 201 -17.67 4.80 -5.25
CA ILE A 201 -18.19 6.07 -5.78
C ILE A 201 -17.08 7.13 -5.87
N ILE A 202 -16.27 7.29 -4.82
CA ILE A 202 -15.18 8.28 -4.84
C ILE A 202 -14.07 7.88 -5.83
N HIS A 203 -13.77 6.58 -5.94
CA HIS A 203 -12.82 6.06 -6.93
C HIS A 203 -13.27 6.44 -8.35
N GLU A 204 -14.53 6.19 -8.69
CA GLU A 204 -15.10 6.58 -9.99
C GLU A 204 -15.14 8.11 -10.18
N CYS A 205 -15.41 8.89 -9.13
CA CYS A 205 -15.26 10.35 -9.17
C CYS A 205 -13.82 10.79 -9.49
N VAL A 206 -12.81 10.08 -9.00
CA VAL A 206 -11.40 10.37 -9.34
C VAL A 206 -11.13 10.06 -10.81
N HIS A 207 -11.65 8.95 -11.34
CA HIS A 207 -11.58 8.67 -12.79
C HIS A 207 -12.22 9.79 -13.60
N TRP A 208 -13.39 10.27 -13.18
CA TRP A 208 -14.05 11.38 -13.84
C TRP A 208 -13.25 12.70 -13.79
N GLU A 209 -12.64 13.03 -12.66
CA GLU A 209 -11.92 14.31 -12.53
C GLU A 209 -10.56 14.28 -13.26
N LEU A 210 -9.83 13.15 -13.19
CA LEU A 210 -8.43 13.11 -13.61
C LEU A 210 -8.17 12.38 -14.92
N HIS A 211 -9.05 11.48 -15.35
CA HIS A 211 -8.75 10.56 -16.45
C HIS A 211 -9.60 10.77 -17.71
N ARG A 212 -10.39 11.86 -17.78
CA ARG A 212 -11.20 12.20 -18.98
C ARG A 212 -10.36 12.34 -20.25
N LEU A 213 -9.22 13.01 -20.16
CA LEU A 213 -8.35 13.23 -21.33
C LEU A 213 -7.77 11.92 -21.87
N ALA A 214 -7.32 11.04 -20.97
CA ALA A 214 -6.84 9.71 -21.34
C ALA A 214 -7.97 8.89 -22.00
N PHE A 215 -9.18 8.96 -21.44
CA PHE A 215 -10.35 8.31 -22.01
C PHE A 215 -10.70 8.81 -23.42
N GLU A 216 -10.77 10.13 -23.64
CA GLU A 216 -11.09 10.68 -24.97
C GLU A 216 -9.96 10.42 -25.99
N LEU A 217 -8.69 10.34 -25.56
CA LEU A 217 -7.59 9.93 -26.44
C LEU A 217 -7.75 8.49 -26.91
N GLU A 218 -8.03 7.54 -26.01
CA GLU A 218 -8.27 6.14 -26.39
C GLU A 218 -9.46 6.03 -27.36
N ARG A 219 -10.49 6.87 -27.20
CA ARG A 219 -11.62 6.91 -28.13
C ARG A 219 -11.27 7.32 -29.55
N LEU A 220 -10.28 8.19 -29.75
CA LEU A 220 -9.81 8.52 -31.12
C LEU A 220 -9.30 7.28 -31.88
N TYR A 221 -8.90 6.23 -31.16
CA TYR A 221 -8.49 4.96 -31.74
C TYR A 221 -9.56 3.86 -31.61
N ASN A 222 -10.55 4.04 -30.72
CA ASN A 222 -11.63 3.10 -30.43
C ASN A 222 -12.97 3.82 -30.17
N ASP A 223 -13.73 4.09 -31.22
CA ASP A 223 -14.99 4.83 -31.15
C ASP A 223 -16.06 4.18 -30.25
N GLU A 224 -15.97 2.86 -30.04
CA GLU A 224 -16.92 2.06 -29.24
C GLU A 224 -16.68 2.18 -27.72
N LEU A 225 -15.53 2.72 -27.30
CA LEU A 225 -15.22 2.89 -25.88
C LEU A 225 -16.11 3.98 -25.26
N THR A 226 -16.86 3.62 -24.23
CA THR A 226 -17.89 4.50 -23.63
C THR A 226 -17.74 4.67 -22.11
N ALA A 227 -17.00 3.76 -21.45
CA ALA A 227 -16.89 3.71 -19.99
C ALA A 227 -15.52 3.19 -19.53
N ILE A 228 -15.21 3.47 -18.27
CA ILE A 228 -14.12 2.81 -17.52
C ILE A 228 -14.76 1.88 -16.49
N SER A 229 -14.34 0.62 -16.47
CA SER A 229 -14.83 -0.39 -15.53
C SER A 229 -13.75 -0.80 -14.53
N CYS A 230 -14.06 -0.75 -13.24
CA CYS A 230 -13.17 -1.19 -12.17
C CYS A 230 -13.33 -2.70 -11.90
N LYS A 231 -12.33 -3.51 -12.31
CA LYS A 231 -12.33 -4.99 -12.15
C LYS A 231 -11.60 -5.51 -10.90
N VAL A 232 -11.92 -6.73 -10.43
CA VAL A 232 -11.28 -7.48 -9.31
C VAL A 232 -9.76 -7.50 -9.33
N ILE A 233 -9.18 -7.44 -10.52
CA ILE A 233 -7.74 -7.47 -10.72
C ILE A 233 -7.38 -6.18 -11.44
N GLY A 234 -7.46 -5.06 -10.70
CA GLY A 234 -7.09 -3.69 -11.08
C GLY A 234 -6.68 -3.50 -12.53
N GLY A 235 -7.68 -3.42 -13.41
CA GLY A 235 -7.46 -3.34 -14.84
C GLY A 235 -8.73 -2.97 -15.58
N ILE A 236 -8.60 -1.93 -16.40
CA ILE A 236 -9.54 -1.57 -17.46
C ILE A 236 -9.42 -2.66 -18.53
N ALA A 237 -10.55 -3.13 -19.07
CA ALA A 237 -10.50 -3.97 -20.27
C ALA A 237 -10.13 -3.03 -21.43
N GLU A 238 -9.10 -3.37 -22.20
CA GLU A 238 -8.81 -2.78 -23.51
C GLU A 238 -8.08 -1.41 -23.53
N SER A 239 -7.03 -1.23 -22.73
CA SER A 239 -6.04 -0.16 -22.98
C SER A 239 -4.60 -0.69 -22.95
N ASP A 240 -3.65 0.15 -23.34
CA ASP A 240 -2.23 -0.11 -23.13
C ASP A 240 -2.00 -0.42 -21.63
N VAL A 241 -1.42 -1.59 -21.34
CA VAL A 241 -1.47 -2.20 -19.99
C VAL A 241 -0.90 -1.27 -18.91
N ASP A 242 0.02 -0.37 -19.26
CA ASP A 242 0.66 0.53 -18.31
C ASP A 242 -0.18 1.79 -17.99
N SER A 243 -0.97 2.33 -18.92
CA SER A 243 -1.78 3.54 -18.70
C SER A 243 -2.97 3.27 -17.77
N ALA A 244 -3.73 2.20 -18.02
CA ALA A 244 -4.82 1.77 -17.15
C ALA A 244 -4.34 1.43 -15.73
N ASN A 245 -3.23 0.68 -15.61
CA ASN A 245 -2.65 0.35 -14.30
C ASN A 245 -2.30 1.62 -13.52
N TRP A 246 -1.84 2.66 -14.21
CA TRP A 246 -1.48 3.92 -13.58
C TRP A 246 -2.70 4.73 -13.15
N MET A 247 -3.73 4.81 -13.99
CA MET A 247 -5.02 5.43 -13.66
C MET A 247 -5.65 4.78 -12.41
N GLU A 248 -5.70 3.45 -12.39
CA GLU A 248 -6.18 2.68 -11.25
C GLU A 248 -5.36 2.95 -9.99
N TRP A 249 -4.02 3.01 -10.10
CA TRP A 249 -3.17 3.37 -8.97
C TRP A 249 -3.50 4.76 -8.44
N GLN A 250 -3.70 5.77 -9.30
CA GLN A 250 -4.05 7.13 -8.89
C GLN A 250 -5.41 7.18 -8.17
N ALA A 251 -6.43 6.56 -8.76
CA ALA A 251 -7.77 6.50 -8.17
C ALA A 251 -7.74 5.80 -6.80
N ASN A 252 -7.11 4.64 -6.73
CA ASN A 252 -6.99 3.89 -5.47
C ASN A 252 -6.14 4.61 -4.41
N ALA A 253 -5.12 5.38 -4.81
CA ALA A 253 -4.29 6.15 -3.88
C ALA A 253 -4.99 7.42 -3.37
N LEU A 254 -5.78 8.09 -4.21
CA LEU A 254 -6.47 9.34 -3.85
C LEU A 254 -7.74 9.10 -3.05
N THR A 255 -8.50 8.06 -3.37
CA THR A 255 -9.80 7.74 -2.74
C THR A 255 -9.78 7.77 -1.20
N PRO A 256 -8.89 7.05 -0.49
CA PRO A 256 -8.86 7.10 0.98
C PRO A 256 -8.45 8.48 1.52
N ARG A 257 -7.67 9.27 0.77
CA ARG A 257 -7.24 10.62 1.16
C ARG A 257 -8.36 11.64 1.01
N ILE A 258 -9.21 11.45 0.00
CA ILE A 258 -10.44 12.21 -0.19
C ILE A 258 -11.42 11.86 0.93
N GLN A 259 -11.72 10.57 1.15
CA GLN A 259 -12.63 10.09 2.21
C GLN A 259 -12.23 10.54 3.61
N MET A 260 -10.91 10.58 3.87
CA MET A 260 -10.34 10.89 5.18
C MET A 260 -9.28 12.00 5.05
N PRO A 261 -9.70 13.28 4.96
CA PRO A 261 -8.80 14.39 4.71
C PRO A 261 -7.74 14.52 5.82
N LEU A 262 -6.47 14.69 5.44
CA LEU A 262 -5.30 14.56 6.33
C LEU A 262 -5.46 15.26 7.69
N ALA A 263 -5.72 16.57 7.67
CA ALA A 263 -5.81 17.37 8.88
C ALA A 263 -7.00 16.93 9.75
N MET A 264 -8.15 16.70 9.13
CA MET A 264 -9.38 16.35 9.83
C MET A 264 -9.33 14.94 10.42
N PHE A 265 -8.76 13.99 9.68
CA PHE A 265 -8.54 12.64 10.16
C PHE A 265 -7.58 12.61 11.35
N LYS A 266 -6.45 13.34 11.29
CA LYS A 266 -5.53 13.48 12.43
C LYS A 266 -6.21 14.08 13.66
N THR A 267 -7.00 15.14 13.49
CA THR A 267 -7.77 15.74 14.59
C THR A 267 -8.68 14.73 15.25
N LYS A 268 -9.46 13.98 14.46
CA LYS A 268 -10.41 13.00 15.00
C LYS A 268 -9.70 11.80 15.64
N ALA A 269 -8.63 11.29 15.03
CA ALA A 269 -7.83 10.22 15.59
C ALA A 269 -7.23 10.62 16.95
N PHE A 270 -6.65 11.81 17.05
CA PHE A 270 -6.12 12.33 18.31
C PHE A 270 -7.20 12.46 19.40
N GLU A 271 -8.37 12.99 19.05
CA GLU A 271 -9.53 13.09 19.96
C GLU A 271 -9.92 11.72 20.53
N LEU A 272 -10.09 10.73 19.66
CA LEU A 272 -10.51 9.37 20.06
C LEU A 272 -9.44 8.67 20.89
N ILE A 273 -8.17 8.72 20.47
CA ILE A 273 -7.05 8.11 21.21
C ILE A 273 -6.97 8.70 22.62
N LYS A 274 -7.07 10.03 22.74
CA LYS A 274 -7.06 10.71 24.04
C LYS A 274 -8.24 10.28 24.91
N HIS A 275 -9.46 10.32 24.36
CA HIS A 275 -10.68 9.94 25.07
C HIS A 275 -10.60 8.52 25.64
N TYR A 276 -10.19 7.54 24.82
CA TYR A 276 -10.16 6.15 25.24
C TYR A 276 -9.01 5.83 26.19
N ARG A 277 -7.86 6.52 26.07
CA ARG A 277 -6.76 6.40 27.05
C ARG A 277 -7.19 6.85 28.44
N GLU A 278 -7.87 8.00 28.52
CA GLU A 278 -8.43 8.53 29.77
C GLU A 278 -9.50 7.58 30.34
N LYS A 279 -10.41 7.09 29.49
CA LYS A 279 -11.50 6.19 29.88
C LYS A 279 -11.01 4.83 30.40
N LEU A 280 -9.99 4.23 29.77
CA LEU A 280 -9.43 2.94 30.16
C LEU A 280 -8.27 3.05 31.16
N ASN A 281 -7.87 4.28 31.53
CA ASN A 281 -6.74 4.55 32.42
C ASN A 281 -5.45 3.83 31.98
N THR A 282 -5.13 3.92 30.69
CA THR A 282 -3.92 3.32 30.09
C THR A 282 -3.05 4.37 29.41
N ALA A 283 -1.74 4.23 29.55
CA ALA A 283 -0.77 5.03 28.81
C ALA A 283 -0.48 4.46 27.41
N GLU A 284 -0.72 3.17 27.19
CA GLU A 284 -0.34 2.49 25.95
C GLU A 284 -1.43 2.68 24.89
N THR A 285 -1.07 3.27 23.74
CA THR A 285 -2.03 3.52 22.66
C THR A 285 -2.54 2.20 22.05
N ILE A 286 -1.74 1.13 22.06
CA ILE A 286 -2.15 -0.19 21.55
C ILE A 286 -3.42 -0.74 22.23
N ASP A 287 -3.67 -0.38 23.50
CA ASP A 287 -4.84 -0.85 24.25
C ASP A 287 -6.15 -0.24 23.79
N VAL A 288 -6.08 0.91 23.10
CA VAL A 288 -7.26 1.66 22.63
C VAL A 288 -7.39 1.62 21.11
N LEU A 289 -6.33 1.25 20.38
CA LEU A 289 -6.29 1.39 18.92
C LEU A 289 -7.39 0.61 18.20
N GLU A 290 -7.76 -0.58 18.67
CA GLU A 290 -8.83 -1.34 18.03
C GLU A 290 -10.18 -0.63 18.09
N ILE A 291 -10.48 -0.04 19.26
CA ILE A 291 -11.68 0.77 19.47
C ILE A 291 -11.61 2.04 18.60
N VAL A 292 -10.45 2.70 18.58
CA VAL A 292 -10.23 3.91 17.78
C VAL A 292 -10.40 3.64 16.29
N VAL A 293 -9.91 2.51 15.77
CA VAL A 293 -10.07 2.13 14.36
C VAL A 293 -11.54 1.91 14.03
N ASP A 294 -12.29 1.20 14.88
CA ASP A 294 -13.73 0.98 14.66
C ASP A 294 -14.53 2.29 14.68
N GLU A 295 -14.20 3.19 15.61
CA GLU A 295 -14.82 4.51 15.72
C GLU A 295 -14.48 5.42 14.54
N LEU A 296 -13.24 5.39 14.05
CA LEU A 296 -12.84 6.12 12.85
C LEU A 296 -13.54 5.57 11.59
N ALA A 297 -13.59 4.24 11.46
CA ALA A 297 -14.28 3.59 10.36
C ALA A 297 -15.77 3.95 10.34
N THR A 298 -16.42 3.93 11.51
CA THR A 298 -17.81 4.35 11.67
C THR A 298 -18.00 5.84 11.37
N HIS A 299 -17.13 6.70 11.90
CA HIS A 299 -17.23 8.16 11.78
C HIS A 299 -17.05 8.64 10.33
N PHE A 300 -16.09 8.07 9.59
CA PHE A 300 -15.83 8.41 8.18
C PHE A 300 -16.59 7.53 7.19
N VAL A 301 -17.38 6.55 7.67
CA VAL A 301 -18.17 5.62 6.85
C VAL A 301 -17.31 4.87 5.83
N VAL A 302 -16.19 4.34 6.30
CA VAL A 302 -15.21 3.55 5.54
C VAL A 302 -15.04 2.17 6.18
N SER A 303 -14.34 1.26 5.49
CA SER A 303 -14.01 -0.04 6.10
C SER A 303 -12.99 0.11 7.23
N ARG A 304 -13.00 -0.87 8.14
CA ARG A 304 -11.99 -0.98 9.21
C ARG A 304 -10.57 -0.95 8.66
N GLU A 305 -10.34 -1.68 7.57
CA GLU A 305 -9.02 -1.76 6.93
C GLU A 305 -8.60 -0.39 6.35
N ALA A 306 -9.50 0.33 5.69
CA ALA A 306 -9.22 1.67 5.18
C ALA A 306 -8.86 2.65 6.31
N ALA A 307 -9.59 2.63 7.43
CA ALA A 307 -9.30 3.48 8.59
C ALA A 307 -7.93 3.12 9.24
N LYS A 308 -7.63 1.82 9.35
CA LYS A 308 -6.34 1.33 9.85
C LYS A 308 -5.18 1.76 8.94
N ILE A 309 -5.30 1.57 7.62
CA ILE A 309 -4.29 2.01 6.65
C ILE A 309 -4.11 3.52 6.75
N ARG A 310 -5.20 4.29 6.87
CA ARG A 310 -5.11 5.75 6.99
C ARG A 310 -4.41 6.20 8.26
N LEU A 311 -4.61 5.53 9.41
CA LEU A 311 -3.85 5.79 10.64
C LEU A 311 -2.35 5.65 10.41
N ILE A 312 -1.93 4.59 9.73
CA ILE A 312 -0.53 4.32 9.43
C ILE A 312 0.03 5.40 8.49
N ASP A 313 -0.71 5.72 7.42
CA ASP A 313 -0.34 6.76 6.44
C ASP A 313 -0.10 8.13 7.07
N VAL A 314 -0.83 8.46 8.14
CA VAL A 314 -0.71 9.77 8.82
C VAL A 314 0.28 9.78 9.99
N GLY A 315 0.94 8.63 10.27
CA GLY A 315 2.04 8.51 11.22
C GLY A 315 1.74 7.73 12.52
N TYR A 316 0.60 7.04 12.62
CA TYR A 316 0.29 6.16 13.77
C TYR A 316 0.73 4.72 13.45
N GLU A 317 2.04 4.47 13.40
CA GLU A 317 2.61 3.16 13.04
C GLU A 317 2.19 2.02 13.98
N GLU A 318 1.82 2.30 15.23
CA GLU A 318 1.33 1.27 16.15
C GLU A 318 0.07 0.56 15.64
N ALA A 319 -0.68 1.18 14.71
CA ALA A 319 -1.82 0.57 14.04
C ALA A 319 -1.43 -0.63 13.15
N ILE A 320 -0.16 -0.82 12.78
CA ILE A 320 0.33 -2.03 12.09
C ILE A 320 0.05 -3.28 12.92
N GLY A 321 0.13 -3.17 14.25
CA GLY A 321 0.02 -4.29 15.17
C GLY A 321 -1.40 -4.69 15.57
N VAL A 322 -2.44 -4.00 15.11
CA VAL A 322 -3.85 -4.29 15.46
C VAL A 322 -4.63 -4.93 14.32
N TYR A 323 -5.73 -5.63 14.61
CA TYR A 323 -6.56 -6.30 13.60
C TYR A 323 -5.76 -7.16 12.61
N ASN A 324 -4.76 -7.87 13.12
CA ASN A 324 -3.99 -8.81 12.32
C ASN A 324 -4.69 -10.17 12.32
N TYR A 325 -4.81 -10.76 11.14
CA TYR A 325 -5.32 -12.11 10.95
C TYR A 325 -4.33 -12.91 10.14
N ILE A 326 -4.16 -14.18 10.50
CA ILE A 326 -3.30 -15.14 9.80
C ILE A 326 -4.11 -16.43 9.62
N ASN A 327 -4.34 -16.82 8.36
CA ASN A 327 -5.20 -17.97 8.01
C ASN A 327 -6.58 -17.90 8.68
N GLY A 328 -7.20 -16.71 8.69
CA GLY A 328 -8.51 -16.46 9.32
C GLY A 328 -8.48 -16.40 10.86
N LYS A 329 -7.34 -16.63 11.50
CA LYS A 329 -7.20 -16.55 12.96
C LYS A 329 -6.69 -15.18 13.38
N TYR A 330 -7.39 -14.56 14.33
CA TYR A 330 -7.00 -13.29 14.92
C TYR A 330 -5.69 -13.41 15.73
N VAL A 331 -4.80 -12.43 15.52
CA VAL A 331 -3.53 -12.26 16.21
C VAL A 331 -3.70 -11.14 17.23
N PRO A 332 -3.45 -11.40 18.54
CA PRO A 332 -3.56 -10.37 19.57
C PRO A 332 -2.71 -9.13 19.25
N PRO A 333 -3.15 -7.93 19.66
CA PRO A 333 -2.50 -6.70 19.27
C PRO A 333 -1.14 -6.57 19.96
N TYR A 334 -0.19 -5.99 19.25
CA TYR A 334 1.17 -5.76 19.71
C TYR A 334 1.68 -4.41 19.25
N LYS A 335 2.61 -3.83 20.01
CA LYS A 335 3.23 -2.55 19.69
C LYS A 335 4.32 -2.74 18.65
N VAL A 336 4.28 -1.90 17.63
CA VAL A 336 5.38 -1.71 16.69
C VAL A 336 6.02 -0.39 17.04
N LYS A 337 7.32 -0.41 17.33
CA LYS A 337 8.08 0.82 17.55
C LYS A 337 8.34 1.50 16.20
N GLU A 338 8.21 2.82 16.20
CA GLU A 338 8.36 3.65 15.00
C GLU A 338 9.70 3.39 14.30
N GLY A 339 9.63 3.19 12.98
CA GLY A 339 10.80 2.98 12.12
C GLY A 339 11.48 1.62 12.23
N ILE A 340 10.93 0.67 13.00
CA ILE A 340 11.48 -0.70 13.09
C ILE A 340 11.09 -1.55 11.87
N LEU A 341 9.84 -1.45 11.40
CA LEU A 341 9.35 -2.23 10.28
C LEU A 341 9.29 -1.37 9.01
N ASN A 342 9.90 -1.87 7.94
CA ASN A 342 9.62 -1.42 6.59
C ASN A 342 8.21 -1.84 6.15
N ARG A 343 7.69 -1.20 5.10
CA ARG A 343 6.32 -1.45 4.58
C ARG A 343 6.05 -2.89 4.12
N ASN A 344 7.10 -3.63 3.81
CA ASN A 344 7.05 -5.03 3.41
C ASN A 344 7.48 -5.99 4.53
N GLN A 345 7.69 -5.52 5.76
CA GLN A 345 8.15 -6.34 6.88
C GLN A 345 7.07 -6.59 7.94
N THR A 346 7.14 -7.74 8.58
CA THR A 346 6.18 -8.11 9.64
C THR A 346 6.82 -9.01 10.70
N PHE A 347 6.31 -8.93 11.93
CA PHE A 347 6.60 -9.91 12.97
C PHE A 347 5.72 -11.16 12.88
N SER A 348 4.54 -11.04 12.26
CA SER A 348 3.52 -12.08 12.30
C SER A 348 3.53 -12.90 11.01
N VAL A 349 3.79 -14.21 11.13
CA VAL A 349 3.85 -15.15 10.01
C VAL A 349 3.06 -16.43 10.32
N ASP A 350 2.50 -17.06 9.30
CA ASP A 350 1.85 -18.35 9.48
C ASP A 350 2.88 -19.47 9.65
N TYR A 351 2.47 -20.52 10.36
CA TYR A 351 3.35 -21.64 10.67
C TYR A 351 3.85 -22.37 9.42
N LYS A 352 3.03 -22.48 8.37
CA LYS A 352 3.41 -23.19 7.15
C LYS A 352 4.50 -22.41 6.41
N SER A 353 4.35 -21.10 6.24
CA SER A 353 5.38 -20.25 5.63
C SER A 353 6.66 -20.23 6.45
N LEU A 354 6.56 -20.21 7.78
CA LEU A 354 7.74 -20.31 8.65
C LEU A 354 8.50 -21.62 8.44
N VAL A 355 7.78 -22.76 8.39
CA VAL A 355 8.41 -24.06 8.12
C VAL A 355 9.06 -24.07 6.75
N ILE A 356 8.38 -23.58 5.72
CA ILE A 356 8.94 -23.48 4.36
C ILE A 356 10.22 -22.65 4.37
N GLU A 357 10.23 -21.49 5.02
CA GLU A 357 11.41 -20.63 5.09
C GLU A 357 12.55 -21.29 5.86
N SER A 358 12.26 -21.99 6.97
CA SER A 358 13.28 -22.74 7.73
C SER A 358 13.92 -23.87 6.91
N LEU A 359 13.24 -24.43 5.91
CA LEU A 359 13.82 -25.43 5.01
C LEU A 359 14.82 -24.81 4.02
N HIS A 360 14.62 -23.54 3.66
CA HIS A 360 15.49 -22.81 2.73
C HIS A 360 16.61 -22.05 3.46
N ASN A 361 16.46 -21.77 4.75
CA ASN A 361 17.41 -20.99 5.53
C ASN A 361 17.97 -21.80 6.73
N PRO A 362 19.19 -22.35 6.61
CA PRO A 362 19.81 -23.17 7.66
C PRO A 362 19.99 -22.45 9.00
N ASN A 363 20.24 -21.14 8.99
CA ASN A 363 20.41 -20.35 10.21
C ASN A 363 19.10 -20.25 10.99
N LEU A 364 18.00 -19.94 10.29
CA LEU A 364 16.67 -19.92 10.89
C LEU A 364 16.30 -21.31 11.43
N LYS A 365 16.64 -22.36 10.69
CA LYS A 365 16.41 -23.75 11.11
C LYS A 365 17.10 -24.06 12.44
N GLU A 366 18.39 -23.72 12.57
CA GLU A 366 19.16 -23.96 13.79
C GLU A 366 18.55 -23.24 15.00
N LEU A 367 18.15 -21.97 14.82
CA LEU A 367 17.52 -21.15 15.87
C LEU A 367 16.20 -21.73 16.40
N ILE A 368 15.47 -22.46 15.55
CA ILE A 368 14.24 -23.16 15.93
C ILE A 368 14.58 -24.52 16.55
N ASP A 369 15.42 -25.31 15.90
CA ASP A 369 15.75 -26.69 16.31
C ASP A 369 16.46 -26.74 17.66
N ASN A 370 17.26 -25.72 18.00
CA ASN A 370 17.94 -25.61 19.30
C ASN A 370 17.05 -25.00 20.43
N GLY A 371 15.80 -24.65 20.10
CA GLY A 371 14.81 -24.10 21.05
C GLY A 371 15.09 -22.67 21.51
N THR A 372 15.95 -21.92 20.80
CA THR A 372 16.23 -20.51 21.11
C THR A 372 15.04 -19.61 20.82
N TYR A 373 14.33 -19.90 19.74
CA TYR A 373 13.07 -19.25 19.41
C TYR A 373 11.91 -20.24 19.42
N LEU A 374 10.75 -19.78 19.86
CA LEU A 374 9.51 -20.53 19.90
C LEU A 374 8.44 -19.82 19.07
N TYR A 375 7.68 -20.59 18.29
CA TYR A 375 6.54 -20.07 17.56
C TYR A 375 5.33 -19.91 18.50
N VAL A 376 4.94 -18.67 18.80
CA VAL A 376 3.89 -18.32 19.77
C VAL A 376 3.04 -17.19 19.23
N ASP A 377 1.70 -17.31 19.33
CA ASP A 377 0.74 -16.30 18.87
C ASP A 377 1.00 -15.77 17.45
N SER A 378 1.45 -16.64 16.55
CA SER A 378 1.85 -16.31 15.17
C SER A 378 3.12 -15.48 15.00
N HIS A 379 3.98 -15.46 16.02
CA HIS A 379 5.29 -14.81 16.01
C HIS A 379 6.38 -15.82 16.34
N LEU A 380 7.60 -15.59 15.84
CA LEU A 380 8.76 -16.35 16.26
C LEU A 380 9.50 -15.54 17.34
N CYS A 381 9.37 -15.95 18.61
CA CYS A 381 9.80 -15.16 19.78
C CYS A 381 10.89 -15.88 20.58
N LEU A 382 11.82 -15.13 21.18
CA LEU A 382 12.86 -15.65 22.05
C LEU A 382 12.26 -16.45 23.21
N ASN A 383 12.76 -17.67 23.39
CA ASN A 383 12.33 -18.58 24.44
C ASN A 383 12.92 -18.17 25.80
N SER A 384 12.29 -17.19 26.43
CA SER A 384 12.65 -16.67 27.75
C SER A 384 11.40 -16.38 28.58
N PRO A 385 11.40 -16.66 29.90
CA PRO A 385 10.29 -16.31 30.80
C PRO A 385 9.92 -14.82 30.81
N LYS A 386 10.82 -13.94 30.35
CA LYS A 386 10.54 -12.51 30.17
C LYS A 386 9.51 -12.27 29.06
N TYR A 387 9.49 -13.12 28.03
CA TYR A 387 8.69 -12.92 26.81
C TYR A 387 7.57 -13.94 26.63
N ILE A 388 7.70 -15.14 27.21
CA ILE A 388 6.75 -16.24 27.02
C ILE A 388 6.27 -16.75 28.39
N GLU A 389 4.95 -16.88 28.51
CA GLU A 389 4.26 -17.54 29.61
C GLU A 389 3.42 -18.72 29.10
N TYR A 390 2.98 -19.59 30.00
CA TYR A 390 2.18 -20.77 29.67
C TYR A 390 0.86 -20.72 30.41
N ASP A 391 -0.23 -21.03 29.70
CA ASP A 391 -1.55 -21.14 30.31
C ASP A 391 -1.67 -22.44 31.16
N ILE A 392 -2.84 -22.62 31.79
CA ILE A 392 -3.13 -23.80 32.62
C ILE A 392 -3.09 -25.13 31.84
N PHE A 393 -3.14 -25.07 30.50
CA PHE A 393 -3.06 -26.24 29.61
C PHE A 393 -1.65 -26.43 29.03
N GLY A 394 -0.67 -25.60 29.47
CA GLY A 394 0.70 -25.66 28.99
C GLY A 394 0.89 -25.07 27.59
N LYS A 395 -0.06 -24.25 27.10
CA LYS A 395 0.08 -23.57 25.82
C LYS A 395 0.82 -22.24 26.01
N PRO A 396 1.90 -21.98 25.23
CA PRO A 396 2.63 -20.73 25.33
C PRO A 396 1.83 -19.56 24.77
N TYR A 397 1.97 -18.38 25.37
CA TYR A 397 1.47 -17.09 24.89
C TYR A 397 2.47 -15.97 25.18
N LEU A 398 2.41 -14.88 24.41
CA LEU A 398 3.31 -13.73 24.61
C LEU A 398 2.94 -12.95 25.86
N THR A 399 3.93 -12.64 26.70
CA THR A 399 3.75 -11.76 27.87
C THR A 399 3.34 -10.35 27.43
N ARG A 400 2.77 -9.58 28.36
CA ARG A 400 2.50 -8.16 28.12
C ARG A 400 3.77 -7.40 27.75
N TYR A 401 4.89 -7.74 28.36
CA TYR A 401 6.18 -7.13 28.05
C TYR A 401 6.61 -7.40 26.60
N ALA A 402 6.51 -8.66 26.14
CA ALA A 402 6.82 -9.02 24.75
C ALA A 402 5.95 -8.24 23.76
N LYS A 403 4.64 -8.18 24.00
CA LYS A 403 3.70 -7.43 23.13
C LYS A 403 4.01 -5.94 23.05
N LEU A 404 4.67 -5.35 24.05
CA LEU A 404 5.08 -3.94 24.03
C LEU A 404 6.49 -3.71 23.47
N ASN A 405 7.30 -4.75 23.31
CA ASN A 405 8.72 -4.69 22.91
C ASN A 405 9.02 -5.81 21.91
N MET A 406 8.26 -5.86 20.82
CA MET A 406 8.36 -6.93 19.82
C MET A 406 9.75 -6.95 19.16
N GLU A 407 10.35 -5.79 18.94
CA GLU A 407 11.68 -5.64 18.32
C GLU A 407 12.83 -6.24 19.15
N GLU A 408 12.62 -6.39 20.47
CA GLU A 408 13.61 -7.00 21.36
C GLU A 408 13.59 -8.54 21.28
N CYS A 409 12.45 -9.13 20.95
CA CYS A 409 12.22 -10.56 21.19
C CYS A 409 11.65 -11.33 20.02
N CYS A 410 11.09 -10.69 19.00
CA CYS A 410 10.47 -11.35 17.85
C CYS A 410 11.27 -11.12 16.58
N ILE A 411 11.31 -12.14 15.73
CA ILE A 411 11.96 -12.06 14.41
C ILE A 411 11.11 -11.26 13.44
N ILE A 412 11.76 -10.33 12.74
CA ILE A 412 11.23 -9.59 11.59
C ILE A 412 11.41 -10.45 10.35
N PHE A 413 10.33 -10.59 9.58
CA PHE A 413 10.33 -11.23 8.28
C PHE A 413 10.02 -10.22 7.18
N THR A 414 10.69 -10.36 6.05
CA THR A 414 10.39 -9.61 4.83
C THR A 414 9.42 -10.40 3.95
N LEU A 415 8.31 -9.77 3.56
CA LEU A 415 7.32 -10.31 2.66
C LEU A 415 7.66 -9.96 1.21
N THR A 416 7.72 -10.98 0.37
CA THR A 416 7.93 -10.84 -1.09
C THR A 416 6.73 -11.41 -1.82
N LEU A 417 6.24 -10.72 -2.85
CA LEU A 417 5.09 -11.17 -3.65
C LEU A 417 5.52 -12.33 -4.56
N ASP A 418 4.78 -13.44 -4.50
CA ASP A 418 4.94 -14.56 -5.44
C ASP A 418 3.96 -14.37 -6.61
N PHE A 419 4.46 -14.11 -7.82
CA PHE A 419 3.64 -13.68 -8.95
C PHE A 419 3.21 -14.85 -9.84
N LYS A 420 1.90 -14.92 -10.11
CA LYS A 420 1.35 -15.43 -11.38
C LYS A 420 0.74 -14.34 -12.29
N ASN A 421 0.39 -13.15 -11.78
CA ASN A 421 -0.18 -12.05 -12.57
C ASN A 421 0.48 -10.70 -12.24
N ARG A 422 0.86 -9.91 -13.26
CA ARG A 422 1.64 -8.66 -13.13
C ARG A 422 0.83 -7.40 -12.78
N TYR A 423 -0.50 -7.51 -12.67
CA TYR A 423 -1.41 -6.36 -12.51
C TYR A 423 -1.43 -5.84 -11.06
N GLY A 424 -1.44 -4.51 -10.88
CA GLY A 424 -1.57 -3.86 -9.56
C GLY A 424 -0.33 -3.85 -8.66
N LYS A 425 0.85 -4.22 -9.19
CA LYS A 425 2.13 -4.33 -8.42
C LYS A 425 2.42 -3.12 -7.52
N GLN A 426 2.05 -1.90 -7.92
CA GLN A 426 2.35 -0.67 -7.18
C GLN A 426 1.30 -0.27 -6.13
N TYR A 427 0.05 -0.70 -6.28
CA TYR A 427 -0.97 -0.46 -5.25
C TYR A 427 -0.78 -1.41 -4.06
N TYR A 428 -0.49 -2.68 -4.35
CA TYR A 428 -0.29 -3.72 -3.33
C TYR A 428 1.12 -3.76 -2.73
N THR A 429 2.06 -2.90 -3.15
CA THR A 429 3.42 -2.80 -2.57
C THR A 429 3.47 -2.25 -1.14
N GLU A 430 2.34 -1.88 -0.55
CA GLU A 430 2.20 -1.80 0.92
C GLU A 430 1.93 -3.20 1.51
N CYS A 431 2.78 -4.16 1.13
CA CYS A 431 2.56 -5.60 1.18
C CYS A 431 2.02 -6.18 2.49
N VAL A 432 2.32 -5.56 3.65
CA VAL A 432 1.92 -6.11 4.96
C VAL A 432 0.47 -5.82 5.30
N LEU A 433 -0.06 -4.67 4.83
CA LEU A 433 -1.42 -4.23 5.16
C LEU A 433 -2.46 -5.01 4.34
N PHE A 434 -2.10 -5.39 3.11
CA PHE A 434 -2.95 -6.16 2.22
C PHE A 434 -2.71 -7.69 2.28
N LYS A 435 -1.96 -8.19 3.27
CA LYS A 435 -1.64 -9.63 3.38
C LYS A 435 -2.87 -10.56 3.47
N ASN A 436 -4.01 -9.99 3.87
CA ASN A 436 -5.30 -10.69 3.99
C ASN A 436 -6.23 -10.44 2.79
N ALA A 437 -5.78 -9.76 1.74
CA ALA A 437 -6.56 -9.57 0.53
C ALA A 437 -6.58 -10.86 -0.31
N GLU A 438 -7.78 -11.26 -0.73
CA GLU A 438 -7.96 -12.48 -1.54
C GLU A 438 -7.29 -12.36 -2.91
N GLY A 439 -6.52 -13.39 -3.27
CA GLY A 439 -5.79 -13.50 -4.55
C GLY A 439 -4.30 -13.17 -4.47
N LEU A 440 -3.80 -12.74 -3.31
CA LEU A 440 -2.36 -12.47 -3.10
C LEU A 440 -1.68 -13.63 -2.36
N SER A 441 -0.55 -14.09 -2.89
CA SER A 441 0.35 -15.02 -2.20
C SER A 441 1.68 -14.35 -1.90
N PHE A 442 2.07 -14.39 -0.62
CA PHE A 442 3.34 -13.83 -0.15
C PHE A 442 4.29 -14.96 0.23
N ARG A 443 5.55 -14.81 -0.21
CA ARG A 443 6.68 -15.57 0.30
C ARG A 443 7.33 -14.81 1.45
N VAL A 444 7.45 -15.49 2.58
CA VAL A 444 8.16 -15.03 3.77
C VAL A 444 9.66 -15.26 3.58
N VAL A 445 10.49 -14.26 3.89
CA VAL A 445 11.95 -14.32 3.81
C VAL A 445 12.54 -13.89 5.14
N PHE A 446 13.49 -14.67 5.65
CA PHE A 446 14.26 -14.33 6.84
C PHE A 446 15.60 -13.72 6.45
N ASP A 447 15.88 -12.54 7.01
CA ASP A 447 17.18 -11.87 6.92
C ASP A 447 17.82 -11.77 8.31
N GLY A 448 19.07 -12.22 8.43
CA GLY A 448 19.81 -12.16 9.68
C GLY A 448 20.20 -10.74 10.09
N ASP A 449 20.50 -9.88 9.11
CA ASP A 449 21.01 -8.53 9.35
C ASP A 449 19.89 -7.59 9.84
N GLU A 450 18.64 -7.86 9.47
CA GLU A 450 17.45 -7.14 9.98
C GLU A 450 17.13 -7.48 11.44
N ASN A 451 17.76 -8.53 12.00
CA ASN A 451 17.40 -9.12 13.29
C ASN A 451 18.52 -9.05 14.34
N ILE A 452 19.55 -8.23 14.14
CA ILE A 452 20.76 -8.17 14.99
C ILE A 452 20.43 -8.03 16.49
N SER A 453 19.54 -7.11 16.88
CA SER A 453 19.24 -6.88 18.31
C SER A 453 18.63 -8.09 19.01
N SER A 454 17.72 -8.80 18.33
CA SER A 454 17.11 -10.04 18.85
C SER A 454 18.13 -11.19 18.85
N GLN A 455 19.01 -11.25 17.85
CA GLN A 455 20.06 -12.28 17.73
C GLN A 455 21.19 -12.13 18.74
N GLU A 456 21.59 -10.91 19.10
CA GLU A 456 22.56 -10.66 20.19
C GLU A 456 22.04 -11.23 21.52
N LYS A 457 20.74 -11.07 21.80
CA LYS A 457 20.09 -11.66 22.98
C LYS A 457 19.92 -13.17 22.85
N ALA A 458 19.67 -13.65 21.63
CA ALA A 458 19.63 -15.07 21.30
C ALA A 458 20.96 -15.76 21.63
N ALA A 459 22.10 -15.11 21.40
CA ALA A 459 23.43 -15.68 21.68
C ALA A 459 23.61 -16.05 23.17
N LEU A 460 23.08 -15.25 24.09
CA LEU A 460 23.09 -15.56 25.53
C LEU A 460 22.23 -16.79 25.85
N ILE A 461 21.08 -16.92 25.19
CA ILE A 461 20.19 -18.08 25.34
C ILE A 461 20.83 -19.34 24.72
N ILE A 462 21.47 -19.21 23.55
CA ILE A 462 22.21 -20.30 22.90
C ILE A 462 23.34 -20.79 23.82
N GLN A 463 24.10 -19.88 24.42
CA GLN A 463 25.15 -20.24 25.37
C GLN A 463 24.57 -20.96 26.59
N TYR A 464 23.50 -20.43 27.19
CA TYR A 464 22.82 -21.08 28.31
C TYR A 464 22.27 -22.47 27.94
N ASN A 465 21.60 -22.60 26.79
CA ASN A 465 21.06 -23.87 26.30
C ASN A 465 22.17 -24.89 26.01
N LYS A 466 23.32 -24.43 25.51
CA LYS A 466 24.50 -25.27 25.31
C LYS A 466 25.06 -25.76 26.64
N GLU A 467 25.18 -24.87 27.63
CA GLU A 467 25.60 -25.24 28.99
C GLU A 467 24.63 -26.25 29.62
N VAL A 468 23.31 -26.03 29.52
CA VAL A 468 22.27 -26.95 30.00
C VAL A 468 22.36 -28.30 29.30
N ASN A 469 22.49 -28.33 27.97
CA ASN A 469 22.61 -29.57 27.21
C ASN A 469 23.89 -30.35 27.54
N ASP A 470 25.02 -29.65 27.70
CA ASP A 470 26.27 -30.28 28.13
C ASP A 470 26.14 -30.88 29.54
N ILE A 471 25.38 -30.23 30.42
CA ILE A 471 25.08 -30.76 31.76
C ILE A 471 24.15 -31.96 31.66
N LEU A 472 23.05 -31.88 30.91
CA LEU A 472 22.13 -33.01 30.70
C LEU A 472 22.87 -34.24 30.18
N LYS A 473 23.81 -34.08 29.24
CA LYS A 473 24.65 -35.18 28.74
C LYS A 473 25.62 -35.75 29.80
N ARG A 474 25.98 -34.95 30.80
CA ARG A 474 26.91 -35.31 31.89
C ARG A 474 26.18 -35.73 33.17
N LEU A 475 24.85 -35.64 33.23
CA LEU A 475 24.09 -35.99 34.42
C LEU A 475 24.18 -37.52 34.65
N PRO A 476 24.55 -37.95 35.88
CA PRO A 476 24.48 -39.35 36.25
C PRO A 476 23.05 -39.89 36.18
N ASN A 477 22.90 -41.18 35.91
CA ASN A 477 21.59 -41.85 35.86
C ASN A 477 20.95 -42.05 37.25
N HIS A 478 21.68 -41.76 38.33
CA HIS A 478 21.20 -41.88 39.72
C HIS A 478 20.79 -40.51 40.27
N PHE A 479 19.55 -40.41 40.75
CA PHE A 479 18.94 -39.18 41.25
C PHE A 479 19.78 -38.38 42.27
N PRO A 480 20.36 -38.98 43.33
CA PRO A 480 21.15 -38.24 44.31
C PRO A 480 22.44 -37.65 43.74
N GLU A 481 23.07 -38.36 42.81
CA GLU A 481 24.29 -37.91 42.13
C GLU A 481 23.96 -36.80 41.12
N ALA A 482 22.86 -36.95 40.38
CA ALA A 482 22.32 -35.90 39.52
C ALA A 482 21.97 -34.64 40.32
N LEU A 483 21.32 -34.77 41.47
CA LEU A 483 20.98 -33.65 42.36
C LEU A 483 22.25 -32.96 42.87
N LYS A 484 23.27 -33.71 43.31
CA LYS A 484 24.58 -33.16 43.71
C LYS A 484 25.26 -32.40 42.57
N ALA A 485 25.21 -32.94 41.35
CA ALA A 485 25.78 -32.29 40.17
C ALA A 485 25.05 -30.98 39.81
N LEU A 486 23.71 -30.97 39.85
CA LEU A 486 22.89 -29.79 39.59
C LEU A 486 23.08 -28.70 40.66
N MET A 487 23.16 -29.08 41.94
CA MET A 487 23.44 -28.14 43.03
C MET A 487 24.82 -27.50 42.89
N LYS A 488 25.84 -28.27 42.48
CA LYS A 488 27.18 -27.76 42.21
C LYS A 488 27.19 -26.80 41.02
N TRP A 489 26.42 -27.08 39.97
CA TRP A 489 26.33 -26.20 38.80
C TRP A 489 25.66 -24.87 39.11
N LYS A 490 24.56 -24.87 39.87
CA LYS A 490 23.85 -23.64 40.27
C LYS A 490 24.46 -22.94 41.50
N ASP A 491 25.57 -23.45 42.02
CA ASP A 491 26.24 -22.99 43.25
C ASP A 491 25.27 -22.84 44.45
N LEU A 492 24.42 -23.85 44.64
CA LEU A 492 23.38 -23.84 45.68
C LEU A 492 23.79 -24.64 46.91
N LYS A 493 23.57 -24.06 48.09
CA LYS A 493 23.68 -24.76 49.38
C LYS A 493 22.39 -25.51 49.72
N ASN A 494 22.47 -26.41 50.70
CA ASN A 494 21.32 -27.19 51.16
C ASN A 494 20.20 -26.30 51.70
N GLU A 495 20.56 -25.25 52.44
CA GLU A 495 19.60 -24.31 53.03
C GLU A 495 18.87 -23.50 51.95
N GLU A 496 19.59 -23.04 50.93
CA GLU A 496 19.05 -22.22 49.84
C GLU A 496 18.13 -23.04 48.91
N LEU A 497 18.49 -24.29 48.64
CA LEU A 497 17.62 -25.19 47.86
C LEU A 497 16.37 -25.57 48.66
N ALA A 498 16.51 -25.81 49.97
CA ALA A 498 15.39 -26.10 50.86
C ALA A 498 14.39 -24.94 50.90
N GLU A 499 14.87 -23.70 50.99
CA GLU A 499 14.05 -22.49 50.94
C GLU A 499 13.29 -22.35 49.61
N LYS A 500 13.98 -22.49 48.47
CA LYS A 500 13.37 -22.37 47.14
C LYS A 500 12.34 -23.45 46.83
N CYS A 501 12.50 -24.65 47.38
CA CYS A 501 11.59 -25.77 47.16
C CYS A 501 10.53 -25.91 48.27
N LEU A 502 10.53 -25.03 49.29
CA LEU A 502 9.66 -25.12 50.47
C LEU A 502 9.77 -26.48 51.21
N LEU A 503 10.99 -27.04 51.25
CA LEU A 503 11.31 -28.30 51.92
C LEU A 503 12.23 -28.06 53.12
N SER A 504 12.36 -29.06 54.00
CA SER A 504 13.33 -28.98 55.09
C SER A 504 14.76 -29.24 54.59
N SER A 505 15.76 -28.59 55.17
CA SER A 505 17.18 -28.83 54.86
C SER A 505 17.59 -30.29 55.08
N LYS A 506 16.98 -30.97 56.06
CA LYS A 506 17.16 -32.42 56.29
C LYS A 506 16.58 -33.26 55.16
N THR A 507 15.46 -32.86 54.56
CA THR A 507 14.86 -33.56 53.42
C THR A 507 15.76 -33.48 52.20
N ILE A 508 16.32 -32.30 51.92
CA ILE A 508 17.30 -32.11 50.83
C ILE A 508 18.57 -32.94 51.09
N GLN A 509 19.05 -33.00 52.33
CA GLN A 509 20.21 -33.81 52.70
C GLN A 509 19.98 -35.32 52.48
N ARG A 510 18.79 -35.84 52.81
CA ARG A 510 18.38 -37.23 52.55
C ARG A 510 18.32 -37.55 51.06
N MET A 511 17.67 -36.67 50.29
CA MET A 511 17.58 -36.78 48.82
C MET A 511 18.97 -36.83 48.13
N ARG A 512 19.99 -36.19 48.72
CA ARG A 512 21.38 -36.22 48.21
C ARG A 512 22.13 -37.51 48.53
N ASN A 513 21.71 -38.29 49.53
CA ASN A 513 22.53 -39.37 50.11
C ASN A 513 21.91 -40.78 50.02
N GLU A 514 20.81 -40.97 49.29
CA GLU A 514 20.07 -42.26 49.23
C GLU A 514 19.61 -42.82 50.59
N GLU A 515 19.31 -41.95 51.54
CA GLU A 515 18.56 -42.37 52.73
C GLU A 515 17.09 -42.05 52.50
N GLY A 516 16.36 -43.04 51.96
CA GLY A 516 14.90 -42.99 51.81
C GLY A 516 14.18 -42.69 53.12
#